data_AF-A0AA88RXY9-F1
#
_entry.id   AF-A0AA88RXY9-F1
#
_cell.length_a   1.000
_cell.length_b   1.000
_cell.length_c   1.000
_cell.angle_alpha   90.00
_cell.angle_beta   90.00
_cell.angle_gamma   90.00
#
_symmetry.space_group_name_H-M   'P 1'
#
loop_
_entity.id
_entity.type
_entity.pdbx_description
1 polymer ?
#
loop_
_entity_poly.entity_id
_entity_poly.type
_entity_poly.pdbx_seq_one_letter_code
_entity_poly.pdbx_strand_id
1 'polypeptide(L)'
;MANRAGFSTQSSDSISYLSQREAAEIDEILMGPLGFSVDQLMELAGLSVAAAIAEVYRPSEYSRVLAICGPGNNGGDGLVAARHLHHFGYTPFICYPKRTAKPLYTGLVTQKCLHIADIIQLESLGVPFVPVEDLPADLSNVFDIVVDAMFGFSFSGTPRPPFDELIRRLLSLGNHDKTQKESPIIVSVDIPSGWHVEEGDTTGEGIKPDMLVSLTAPKLCAKKFCGPHHFLGGRFVPPSIVHKYKLQLPPYPGSSMCVRIGKVPKIDISALRENYISPEFREEEVEADPFDQFRKWFDDAVAAGLKEPNAMALSTSGKDGKPYTNYESRKARELSENPCASLLFYWDGLNRQVRVEGFVQKVSGEESEQYFHSRPRGSQIGALASKQIGVGQSGSLKEAWLTCCSVNHPRTIVHEQSFTETDQSAKWCAS
;
A
#
# COMPACT_ATOMS: atom_id res chain seq x y z
N MET A 1 23.65 -20.17 -16.94
CA MET A 1 22.35 -20.27 -16.23
C MET A 1 22.51 -19.61 -14.87
N ALA A 2 22.19 -18.33 -14.76
CA ALA A 2 22.20 -17.60 -13.49
C ALA A 2 20.75 -17.18 -13.23
N ASN A 3 20.15 -17.78 -12.20
CA ASN A 3 18.81 -17.47 -11.72
C ASN A 3 18.71 -15.97 -11.44
N ARG A 4 17.98 -15.25 -12.30
CA ARG A 4 17.33 -14.01 -11.87
C ARG A 4 16.33 -14.43 -10.80
N ALA A 5 16.58 -14.04 -9.55
CA ALA A 5 15.59 -14.09 -8.50
C ALA A 5 14.44 -13.15 -8.92
N GLY A 6 13.49 -13.71 -9.67
CA GLY A 6 12.17 -13.14 -9.75
C GLY A 6 11.61 -13.09 -8.33
N PHE A 7 11.00 -11.98 -7.97
CA PHE A 7 10.05 -11.97 -6.87
C PHE A 7 9.00 -13.05 -7.18
N SER A 8 9.17 -14.26 -6.63
CA SER A 8 8.11 -15.25 -6.69
C SER A 8 7.05 -14.74 -5.75
N THR A 9 5.99 -14.15 -6.31
CA THR A 9 4.68 -14.17 -5.68
C THR A 9 4.39 -15.65 -5.38
N GLN A 10 4.62 -16.08 -4.13
CA GLN A 10 4.16 -17.38 -3.68
C GLN A 10 2.67 -17.44 -4.00
N SER A 11 2.23 -18.52 -4.64
CA SER A 11 0.82 -18.72 -4.94
C SER A 11 0.03 -18.67 -3.64
N SER A 12 -1.13 -18.04 -3.67
CA SER A 12 -2.07 -17.93 -2.53
C SER A 12 -2.54 -19.27 -1.94
N ASP A 13 -2.12 -20.39 -2.52
CA ASP A 13 -2.61 -21.74 -2.23
C ASP A 13 -1.85 -22.45 -1.10
N SER A 14 -0.80 -21.86 -0.54
CA SER A 14 0.07 -22.54 0.44
C SER A 14 0.03 -21.99 1.87
N ILE A 15 -0.84 -21.03 2.20
CA ILE A 15 -0.87 -20.46 3.55
C ILE A 15 -1.50 -21.41 4.58
N SER A 16 -0.88 -21.54 5.76
CA SER A 16 -1.43 -22.35 6.86
C SER A 16 -2.63 -21.68 7.52
N TYR A 17 -3.63 -22.48 7.91
CA TYR A 17 -4.79 -22.02 8.67
C TYR A 17 -4.88 -22.79 9.99
N LEU A 18 -5.15 -22.08 11.08
CA LEU A 18 -5.19 -22.64 12.43
C LEU A 18 -6.61 -23.05 12.83
N SER A 19 -6.72 -24.19 13.51
CA SER A 19 -7.88 -24.52 14.35
C SER A 19 -7.99 -23.59 15.54
N GLN A 20 -9.17 -23.56 16.19
CA GLN A 20 -9.36 -22.77 17.40
C GLN A 20 -8.38 -23.18 18.50
N ARG A 21 -8.15 -24.50 18.61
CA ARG A 21 -7.22 -25.08 19.57
C ARG A 21 -5.78 -24.66 19.31
N GLU A 22 -5.29 -24.78 18.07
CA GLU A 22 -3.91 -24.39 17.74
C GLU A 22 -3.68 -22.89 17.97
N ALA A 23 -4.66 -22.04 17.65
CA ALA A 23 -4.59 -20.62 17.94
C ALA A 23 -4.43 -20.34 19.45
N ALA A 24 -5.23 -21.00 20.29
CA ALA A 24 -5.12 -20.87 21.74
C ALA A 24 -3.77 -21.37 22.28
N GLU A 25 -3.29 -22.53 21.80
CA GLU A 25 -1.99 -23.07 22.21
C GLU A 25 -0.82 -22.15 21.81
N ILE A 26 -0.86 -21.53 20.62
CA ILE A 26 0.17 -20.58 20.19
C ILE A 26 0.18 -19.33 21.07
N ASP A 27 -1.00 -18.78 21.38
CA ASP A 27 -1.14 -17.63 22.28
C ASP A 27 -0.58 -17.92 23.67
N GLU A 28 -0.88 -19.10 24.23
CA GLU A 28 -0.31 -19.56 25.50
C GLU A 28 1.22 -19.67 25.46
N ILE A 29 1.80 -20.16 24.35
CA ILE A 29 3.25 -20.28 24.21
C ILE A 29 3.92 -18.89 24.10
N LEU A 30 3.32 -17.99 23.33
CA LEU A 30 3.82 -16.61 23.15
C LEU A 30 3.84 -15.88 24.49
N MET A 31 2.74 -15.93 25.25
CA MET A 31 2.59 -15.19 26.51
C MET A 31 3.25 -15.89 27.71
N GLY A 32 3.46 -17.19 27.64
CA GLY A 32 4.10 -17.97 28.70
C GLY A 32 5.61 -18.14 28.43
N PRO A 33 6.05 -19.30 27.90
CA PRO A 33 7.46 -19.63 27.71
C PRO A 33 8.29 -18.61 26.93
N LEU A 34 7.70 -17.88 25.98
CA LEU A 34 8.42 -16.92 25.14
C LEU A 34 8.42 -15.50 25.71
N GLY A 35 7.66 -15.25 26.78
CA GLY A 35 7.76 -14.03 27.58
C GLY A 35 7.18 -12.76 26.94
N PHE A 36 6.39 -12.87 25.86
CA PHE A 36 5.69 -11.71 25.33
C PHE A 36 4.61 -11.25 26.31
N SER A 37 4.54 -9.95 26.60
CA SER A 37 3.40 -9.41 27.34
C SER A 37 2.17 -9.32 26.42
N VAL A 38 0.99 -9.32 27.02
CA VAL A 38 -0.26 -9.13 26.27
C VAL A 38 -0.25 -7.77 25.56
N ASP A 39 0.20 -6.73 26.26
CA ASP A 39 0.27 -5.36 25.75
C ASP A 39 1.19 -5.27 24.53
N GLN A 40 2.32 -5.99 24.52
CA GLN A 40 3.24 -6.02 23.37
C GLN A 40 2.59 -6.66 22.14
N LEU A 41 1.95 -7.81 22.31
CA LEU A 41 1.31 -8.51 21.19
C LEU A 41 0.13 -7.71 20.66
N MET A 42 -0.67 -7.14 21.55
CA MET A 42 -1.82 -6.29 21.23
C MET A 42 -1.40 -5.01 20.52
N GLU A 43 -0.33 -4.34 20.96
CA GLU A 43 0.21 -3.15 20.29
C GLU A 43 0.56 -3.45 18.83
N LEU A 44 1.26 -4.57 18.59
CA LEU A 44 1.67 -4.99 17.26
C LEU A 44 0.48 -5.47 16.41
N ALA A 45 -0.50 -6.14 17.03
CA ALA A 45 -1.71 -6.59 16.37
C ALA A 45 -2.57 -5.42 15.90
N GLY A 46 -2.91 -4.49 16.80
CA GLY A 46 -3.69 -3.30 16.44
C GLY A 46 -2.97 -2.39 15.45
N LEU A 47 -1.64 -2.24 15.56
CA LEU A 47 -0.84 -1.56 14.53
C LEU A 47 -0.95 -2.26 13.16
N SER A 48 -0.96 -3.60 13.14
CA SER A 48 -1.12 -4.36 11.90
C SER A 48 -2.51 -4.16 11.27
N VAL A 49 -3.56 -4.06 12.08
CA VAL A 49 -4.92 -3.75 11.63
C VAL A 49 -4.99 -2.34 11.04
N ALA A 50 -4.47 -1.33 11.76
CA ALA A 50 -4.44 0.04 11.27
C ALA A 50 -3.63 0.17 9.97
N ALA A 51 -2.49 -0.52 9.87
CA ALA A 51 -1.67 -0.54 8.67
C ALA A 51 -2.40 -1.20 7.48
N ALA A 52 -3.11 -2.32 7.71
CA ALA A 52 -3.89 -2.98 6.66
C ALA A 52 -5.02 -2.10 6.13
N ILE A 53 -5.69 -1.36 7.02
CA ILE A 53 -6.72 -0.38 6.63
C ILE A 53 -6.08 0.74 5.78
N ALA A 54 -4.99 1.33 6.25
CA ALA A 54 -4.30 2.43 5.57
C ALA A 54 -3.62 2.02 4.24
N GLU A 55 -3.33 0.74 4.03
CA GLU A 55 -2.82 0.23 2.76
C GLU A 55 -3.89 0.29 1.66
N VAL A 56 -5.17 0.20 2.01
CA VAL A 56 -6.27 0.07 1.04
C VAL A 56 -7.13 1.32 0.96
N TYR A 57 -7.53 1.82 2.12
CA TYR A 57 -8.43 2.96 2.23
C TYR A 57 -7.57 4.17 2.56
N ARG A 58 -7.76 5.28 1.84
CA ARG A 58 -7.01 6.51 2.11
C ARG A 58 -7.78 7.37 3.11
N PRO A 59 -7.12 8.02 4.09
CA PRO A 59 -7.80 8.92 5.03
C PRO A 59 -8.53 10.08 4.35
N SER A 60 -8.07 10.52 3.17
CA SER A 60 -8.70 11.55 2.35
C SER A 60 -10.07 11.14 1.77
N GLU A 61 -10.33 9.84 1.67
CA GLU A 61 -11.55 9.28 1.08
C GLU A 61 -12.44 8.58 2.11
N TYR A 62 -11.83 7.97 3.13
CA TYR A 62 -12.47 7.16 4.17
C TYR A 62 -12.05 7.63 5.57
N SER A 63 -12.38 8.87 5.92
CA SER A 63 -11.84 9.49 7.14
C SER A 63 -12.50 8.98 8.42
N ARG A 64 -13.82 8.79 8.44
CA ARG A 64 -14.60 8.51 9.66
C ARG A 64 -14.62 7.01 9.94
N VAL A 65 -14.01 6.60 11.05
CA VAL A 65 -13.89 5.18 11.41
C VAL A 65 -14.61 4.88 12.72
N LEU A 66 -15.57 3.96 12.72
CA LEU A 66 -16.16 3.44 13.96
C LEU A 66 -15.47 2.13 14.35
N ALA A 67 -14.78 2.08 15.49
CA ALA A 67 -14.29 0.83 16.06
C ALA A 67 -15.27 0.30 17.13
N ILE A 68 -15.81 -0.89 16.91
CA ILE A 68 -16.72 -1.57 17.84
C ILE A 68 -15.92 -2.63 18.62
N CYS A 69 -15.59 -2.31 19.87
CA CYS A 69 -14.67 -3.09 20.70
C CYS A 69 -15.42 -4.03 21.65
N GLY A 70 -15.00 -5.29 21.68
CA GLY A 70 -15.49 -6.29 22.62
C GLY A 70 -14.79 -6.26 23.98
N PRO A 71 -15.23 -7.07 24.95
CA PRO A 71 -14.67 -7.07 26.31
C PRO A 71 -13.32 -7.81 26.41
N GLY A 72 -12.92 -8.58 25.40
CA GLY A 72 -11.69 -9.38 25.41
C GLY A 72 -10.54 -8.77 24.61
N ASN A 73 -9.51 -9.57 24.33
CA ASN A 73 -8.31 -9.15 23.61
C ASN A 73 -8.60 -8.51 22.24
N ASN A 74 -9.57 -9.07 21.49
CA ASN A 74 -9.96 -8.52 20.18
C ASN A 74 -10.43 -7.07 20.28
N GLY A 75 -11.13 -6.72 21.38
CA GLY A 75 -11.53 -5.34 21.64
C GLY A 75 -10.34 -4.43 21.93
N GLY A 76 -9.33 -4.94 22.62
CA GLY A 76 -8.04 -4.28 22.80
C GLY A 76 -7.31 -4.01 21.49
N ASP A 77 -7.26 -5.01 20.60
CA ASP A 77 -6.70 -4.84 19.26
C ASP A 77 -7.43 -3.73 18.48
N GLY A 78 -8.76 -3.64 18.62
CA GLY A 78 -9.57 -2.56 18.07
C GLY A 78 -9.25 -1.17 18.65
N LEU A 79 -8.99 -1.08 19.97
CA LEU A 79 -8.62 0.18 20.63
C LEU A 79 -7.24 0.66 20.17
N VAL A 80 -6.26 -0.24 20.12
CA VAL A 80 -4.92 0.02 19.58
C VAL A 80 -5.01 0.44 18.12
N ALA A 81 -5.78 -0.28 17.30
CA ALA A 81 -5.97 0.05 15.89
C ALA A 81 -6.55 1.45 15.72
N ALA A 82 -7.58 1.82 16.48
CA ALA A 82 -8.16 3.15 16.44
C ALA A 82 -7.16 4.26 16.82
N ARG A 83 -6.31 4.02 17.82
CA ARG A 83 -5.25 4.96 18.20
C ARG A 83 -4.24 5.17 17.07
N HIS A 84 -3.78 4.10 16.42
CA HIS A 84 -2.89 4.22 15.26
C HIS A 84 -3.58 4.89 14.07
N LEU A 85 -4.85 4.57 13.81
CA LEU A 85 -5.64 5.23 12.75
C LEU A 85 -5.73 6.74 12.98
N HIS A 86 -5.92 7.20 14.22
CA HIS A 86 -5.84 8.64 14.52
C HIS A 86 -4.48 9.23 14.08
N HIS A 87 -3.37 8.59 14.44
CA HIS A 87 -2.04 9.03 14.01
C HIS A 87 -1.79 8.93 12.50
N PHE A 88 -2.53 8.07 11.80
CA PHE A 88 -2.49 7.93 10.34
C PHE A 88 -3.39 8.96 9.62
N GLY A 89 -4.08 9.84 10.35
CA GLY A 89 -4.89 10.92 9.79
C GLY A 89 -6.38 10.59 9.64
N TYR A 90 -6.86 9.50 10.24
CA TYR A 90 -8.28 9.18 10.32
C TYR A 90 -8.96 9.88 11.49
N THR A 91 -10.29 9.91 11.46
CA THR A 91 -11.15 10.39 12.54
C THR A 91 -11.87 9.18 13.18
N PRO A 92 -11.26 8.50 14.16
CA PRO A 92 -11.88 7.34 14.80
C PRO A 92 -12.95 7.73 15.82
N PHE A 93 -13.89 6.82 16.04
CA PHE A 93 -14.94 6.82 17.07
C PHE A 93 -14.98 5.43 17.70
N ILE A 94 -15.16 5.35 19.02
CA ILE A 94 -15.11 4.06 19.73
C ILE A 94 -16.47 3.71 20.31
N CYS A 95 -17.01 2.55 19.95
CA CYS A 95 -18.11 1.92 20.67
C CYS A 95 -17.54 0.79 21.54
N TYR A 96 -17.45 1.02 22.85
CA TYR A 96 -16.92 0.02 23.80
C TYR A 96 -17.91 -0.27 24.95
N PRO A 97 -18.96 -1.08 24.68
CA PRO A 97 -20.11 -1.22 25.59
C PRO A 97 -19.82 -1.98 26.88
N LYS A 98 -18.90 -2.94 26.86
CA LYS A 98 -18.51 -3.71 28.05
C LYS A 98 -17.02 -3.56 28.30
N ARG A 99 -16.67 -2.49 29.03
CA ARG A 99 -15.30 -2.24 29.47
C ARG A 99 -14.90 -3.26 30.52
N THR A 100 -13.70 -3.82 30.39
CA THR A 100 -13.11 -4.64 31.45
C THR A 100 -12.86 -3.75 32.66
N ALA A 101 -13.40 -4.13 33.83
CA ALA A 101 -13.39 -3.29 35.02
C ALA A 101 -11.97 -3.03 35.53
N LYS A 102 -11.72 -1.82 36.07
CA LYS A 102 -10.49 -1.42 36.78
C LYS A 102 -10.21 -2.36 37.96
N PRO A 103 -8.94 -2.59 38.38
CA PRO A 103 -8.70 -3.34 39.59
C PRO A 103 -9.04 -2.41 40.75
N LEU A 104 -9.99 -2.82 41.59
CA LEU A 104 -10.12 -2.27 42.92
C LEU A 104 -8.96 -2.83 43.74
N TYR A 105 -8.03 -1.95 44.14
CA TYR A 105 -6.85 -2.18 45.00
C TYR A 105 -5.53 -2.60 44.33
N THR A 106 -4.48 -1.88 44.70
CA THR A 106 -3.08 -1.97 44.26
C THR A 106 -2.30 -3.18 44.83
N GLY A 107 -2.95 -4.08 45.57
CA GLY A 107 -2.26 -4.95 46.54
C GLY A 107 -2.33 -6.46 46.35
N LEU A 108 -3.28 -7.03 45.61
CA LEU A 108 -3.47 -8.49 45.58
C LEU A 108 -3.91 -8.99 44.19
N VAL A 109 -3.04 -9.79 43.57
CA VAL A 109 -3.31 -10.83 42.56
C VAL A 109 -4.09 -10.41 41.29
N THR A 110 -3.34 -10.03 40.25
CA THR A 110 -3.53 -10.39 38.83
C THR A 110 -4.95 -10.41 38.25
N GLN A 111 -5.76 -9.37 38.45
CA GLN A 111 -6.86 -9.08 37.53
C GLN A 111 -6.37 -8.04 36.52
N LYS A 112 -5.76 -8.53 35.42
CA LYS A 112 -5.23 -7.69 34.33
C LYS A 112 -6.35 -6.79 33.81
N CYS A 113 -6.21 -5.48 34.02
CA CYS A 113 -7.01 -4.49 33.32
C CYS A 113 -6.40 -4.25 31.96
N LEU A 114 -6.67 -5.21 31.07
CA LEU A 114 -6.39 -5.09 29.66
C LEU A 114 -7.11 -3.81 29.19
N HIS A 115 -6.39 -2.95 28.46
CA HIS A 115 -6.89 -1.75 27.76
C HIS A 115 -7.04 -0.42 28.51
N ILE A 116 -6.78 -0.30 29.83
CA ILE A 116 -6.90 1.02 30.51
C ILE A 116 -5.96 2.06 29.89
N ALA A 117 -4.73 1.65 29.55
CA ALA A 117 -3.76 2.53 28.93
C ALA A 117 -4.25 3.06 27.58
N ASP A 118 -4.83 2.21 26.73
CA ASP A 118 -5.35 2.63 25.43
C ASP A 118 -6.58 3.54 25.54
N ILE A 119 -7.48 3.27 26.49
CA ILE A 119 -8.62 4.16 26.76
C ILE A 119 -8.12 5.57 27.12
N ILE A 120 -7.18 5.67 28.07
CA ILE A 120 -6.61 6.95 28.50
C ILE A 120 -5.92 7.66 27.33
N GLN A 121 -5.16 6.92 26.53
CA GLN A 121 -4.49 7.48 25.36
C GLN A 121 -5.49 8.01 24.33
N LEU A 122 -6.52 7.24 24.00
CA LEU A 122 -7.58 7.66 23.07
C LEU A 122 -8.32 8.89 23.58
N GLU A 123 -8.68 8.93 24.87
CA GLU A 123 -9.29 10.11 25.50
C GLU A 123 -8.34 11.33 25.43
N SER A 124 -7.02 11.14 25.63
CA SER A 124 -6.03 12.22 25.52
C SER A 124 -5.86 12.76 24.10
N LEU A 125 -6.13 11.93 23.08
CA LEU A 125 -6.15 12.31 21.66
C LEU A 125 -7.49 12.94 21.25
N GLY A 126 -8.45 13.03 22.18
CA GLY A 126 -9.79 13.55 21.91
C GLY A 126 -10.67 12.61 21.09
N VAL A 127 -10.35 11.30 21.06
CA VAL A 127 -11.15 10.31 20.34
C VAL A 127 -12.46 10.04 21.10
N PRO A 128 -13.63 10.25 20.48
CA PRO A 128 -14.91 10.09 21.15
C PRO A 128 -15.26 8.62 21.41
N PHE A 129 -15.73 8.34 22.63
CA PHE A 129 -16.37 7.06 22.98
C PHE A 129 -17.89 7.24 22.91
N VAL A 130 -18.53 6.54 21.98
CA VAL A 130 -19.96 6.61 21.68
C VAL A 130 -20.68 5.41 22.31
N PRO A 131 -21.63 5.62 23.24
CA PRO A 131 -22.50 4.56 23.76
C PRO A 131 -23.33 3.89 22.65
N VAL A 132 -23.80 2.67 22.89
CA VAL A 132 -24.56 1.90 21.87
C VAL A 132 -25.89 2.58 21.55
N GLU A 133 -26.50 3.19 22.56
CA GLU A 133 -27.75 3.95 22.49
C GLU A 133 -27.61 5.23 21.66
N ASP A 134 -26.42 5.81 21.59
CA ASP A 134 -26.15 7.04 20.84
C ASP A 134 -25.70 6.75 19.40
N LEU A 135 -25.38 5.49 19.08
CA LEU A 135 -25.10 5.09 17.71
C LEU A 135 -26.39 5.12 16.87
N PRO A 136 -26.35 5.68 15.65
CA PRO A 136 -27.50 5.64 14.77
C PRO A 136 -27.85 4.19 14.40
N ALA A 137 -29.14 3.94 14.17
CA ALA A 137 -29.61 2.61 13.76
C ALA A 137 -29.00 2.20 12.41
N ASP A 138 -28.87 3.16 11.49
CA ASP A 138 -28.16 3.02 10.23
C ASP A 138 -26.78 3.71 10.29
N LEU A 139 -25.72 2.95 10.06
CA LEU A 139 -24.34 3.42 10.12
C LEU A 139 -23.85 3.99 8.77
N SER A 140 -24.62 3.80 7.69
CA SER A 140 -24.20 4.00 6.30
C SER A 140 -23.73 5.41 5.96
N ASN A 141 -24.39 6.43 6.51
CA ASN A 141 -24.09 7.83 6.22
C ASN A 141 -23.16 8.50 7.25
N VAL A 142 -22.81 7.80 8.33
CA VAL A 142 -22.13 8.38 9.49
C VAL A 142 -20.67 7.98 9.57
N PHE A 143 -20.34 6.77 9.13
CA PHE A 143 -18.97 6.26 9.11
C PHE A 143 -18.62 5.78 7.73
N ASP A 144 -17.34 5.90 7.36
CA ASP A 144 -16.83 5.41 6.09
C ASP A 144 -16.28 3.98 6.26
N ILE A 145 -15.76 3.68 7.45
CA ILE A 145 -15.25 2.36 7.85
C ILE A 145 -15.85 1.97 9.21
N VAL A 146 -16.26 0.72 9.35
CA VAL A 146 -16.61 0.11 10.63
C VAL A 146 -15.68 -1.06 10.92
N VAL A 147 -14.91 -0.95 12.00
CA VAL A 147 -13.99 -1.98 12.49
C VAL A 147 -14.73 -2.87 13.49
N ASP A 148 -14.97 -4.10 13.08
CA ASP A 148 -15.49 -5.19 13.89
C ASP A 148 -14.35 -5.82 14.71
N ALA A 149 -14.25 -5.37 15.97
CA ALA A 149 -13.31 -5.82 16.98
C ALA A 149 -14.04 -6.43 18.20
N MET A 150 -15.22 -7.03 17.99
CA MET A 150 -16.06 -7.53 19.10
C MET A 150 -15.61 -8.89 19.62
N PHE A 151 -15.48 -9.89 18.75
CA PHE A 151 -15.17 -11.27 19.15
C PHE A 151 -14.09 -11.88 18.27
N GLY A 152 -12.98 -12.28 18.90
CA GLY A 152 -11.88 -13.01 18.25
C GLY A 152 -12.01 -14.53 18.40
N PHE A 153 -10.95 -15.25 18.06
CA PHE A 153 -10.94 -16.73 18.03
C PHE A 153 -11.23 -17.43 19.38
N SER A 154 -11.06 -16.76 20.52
CA SER A 154 -11.32 -17.36 21.84
C SER A 154 -12.79 -17.31 22.25
N PHE A 155 -13.63 -16.60 21.50
CA PHE A 155 -15.06 -16.52 21.79
C PHE A 155 -15.77 -17.86 21.51
N SER A 156 -16.71 -18.21 22.38
CA SER A 156 -17.58 -19.38 22.23
C SER A 156 -19.00 -19.05 22.68
N GLY A 157 -19.98 -19.66 22.01
CA GLY A 157 -21.41 -19.48 22.28
C GLY A 157 -22.06 -18.36 21.48
N THR A 158 -23.27 -17.97 21.89
CA THR A 158 -24.08 -16.98 21.19
C THR A 158 -23.79 -15.57 21.71
N PRO A 159 -23.62 -14.56 20.83
CA PRO A 159 -23.54 -13.15 21.23
C PRO A 159 -24.73 -12.75 22.11
N ARG A 160 -24.45 -11.99 23.18
CA ARG A 160 -25.47 -11.48 24.12
C ARG A 160 -25.55 -9.96 24.06
N PRO A 161 -26.66 -9.35 24.50
CA PRO A 161 -26.78 -7.91 24.60
C PRO A 161 -25.59 -7.23 25.29
N PRO A 162 -25.09 -6.09 24.73
CA PRO A 162 -25.61 -5.38 23.54
C PRO A 162 -24.96 -5.81 22.21
N PHE A 163 -24.16 -6.88 22.17
CA PHE A 163 -23.38 -7.25 20.98
C PHE A 163 -24.21 -7.93 19.89
N ASP A 164 -25.32 -8.59 20.25
CA ASP A 164 -26.28 -9.14 19.29
C ASP A 164 -26.94 -8.04 18.44
N GLU A 165 -27.30 -6.91 19.05
CA GLU A 165 -27.78 -5.71 18.37
C GLU A 165 -26.73 -5.12 17.43
N LEU A 166 -25.49 -4.96 17.91
CA LEU A 166 -24.40 -4.42 17.09
C LEU A 166 -24.09 -5.31 15.87
N ILE A 167 -24.09 -6.64 16.05
CA ILE A 167 -23.96 -7.58 14.93
C ILE A 167 -25.12 -7.40 13.95
N ARG A 168 -26.37 -7.32 14.41
CA ARG A 168 -27.53 -7.07 13.52
C ARG A 168 -27.40 -5.78 12.71
N ARG A 169 -26.87 -4.69 13.30
CA ARG A 169 -26.59 -3.45 12.56
C ARG A 169 -25.53 -3.63 11.49
N LEU A 170 -24.47 -4.40 11.75
CA LEU A 170 -23.46 -4.73 10.72
C LEU A 170 -24.04 -5.61 9.60
N LEU A 171 -24.95 -6.54 9.92
CA LEU A 171 -25.62 -7.38 8.92
C LEU A 171 -26.47 -6.55 7.95
N SER A 172 -27.19 -5.53 8.44
CA SER A 172 -27.97 -4.65 7.55
C SER A 172 -27.11 -3.92 6.52
N LEU A 173 -25.85 -3.60 6.84
CA LEU A 173 -24.93 -2.93 5.92
C LEU A 173 -24.47 -3.85 4.77
N GLY A 174 -24.35 -5.15 5.04
CA GLY A 174 -23.88 -6.13 4.06
C GLY A 174 -24.87 -6.48 2.93
N ASN A 175 -26.14 -6.06 3.06
CA ASN A 175 -27.22 -6.38 2.12
C ASN A 175 -27.46 -5.31 1.05
N HIS A 176 -26.75 -4.18 1.11
CA HIS A 176 -26.88 -3.10 0.14
C HIS A 176 -25.99 -3.33 -1.09
N ASP A 177 -26.49 -2.92 -2.27
CA ASP A 177 -25.75 -3.01 -3.54
C ASP A 177 -24.54 -2.07 -3.49
N LYS A 178 -23.33 -2.66 -3.36
CA LYS A 178 -22.05 -1.94 -3.20
C LYS A 178 -21.63 -1.11 -4.43
N THR A 179 -22.45 -1.08 -5.47
CA THR A 179 -22.25 -0.23 -6.66
C THR A 179 -22.51 1.25 -6.39
N GLN A 180 -23.17 1.60 -5.29
CA GLN A 180 -23.29 2.98 -4.81
C GLN A 180 -22.49 3.15 -3.52
N LYS A 181 -21.73 4.25 -3.40
CA LYS A 181 -20.82 4.61 -2.28
C LYS A 181 -21.56 4.87 -0.94
N GLU A 182 -22.75 4.33 -0.77
CA GLU A 182 -23.65 4.63 0.33
C GLU A 182 -23.42 3.74 1.55
N SER A 183 -22.76 2.59 1.43
CA SER A 183 -22.52 1.68 2.56
C SER A 183 -21.08 1.73 3.08
N PRO A 184 -20.87 1.60 4.39
CA PRO A 184 -19.56 1.70 5.00
C PRO A 184 -18.78 0.40 4.80
N ILE A 185 -17.46 0.51 4.74
CA ILE A 185 -16.56 -0.63 4.64
C ILE A 185 -16.53 -1.38 5.97
N ILE A 186 -16.76 -2.70 5.94
CA ILE A 186 -16.65 -3.53 7.15
C ILE A 186 -15.27 -4.18 7.22
N VAL A 187 -14.53 -3.94 8.30
CA VAL A 187 -13.21 -4.52 8.57
C VAL A 187 -13.29 -5.41 9.80
N SER A 188 -13.13 -6.72 9.67
CA SER A 188 -13.11 -7.62 10.83
C SER A 188 -11.68 -7.92 11.29
N VAL A 189 -11.47 -7.76 12.61
CA VAL A 189 -10.22 -8.07 13.28
C VAL A 189 -10.21 -9.55 13.67
N ASP A 190 -9.20 -10.25 13.18
CA ASP A 190 -8.91 -11.66 13.38
C ASP A 190 -9.90 -12.65 12.74
N ILE A 191 -11.17 -12.55 13.14
CA ILE A 191 -12.30 -13.35 12.68
C ILE A 191 -13.53 -12.45 12.64
N PRO A 192 -14.45 -12.59 11.66
CA PRO A 192 -15.70 -11.86 11.68
C PRO A 192 -16.56 -12.25 12.89
N SER A 193 -16.98 -11.27 13.69
CA SER A 193 -17.72 -11.54 14.92
C SER A 193 -19.02 -12.30 14.65
N GLY A 194 -19.23 -13.37 15.42
CA GLY A 194 -20.37 -14.27 15.26
C GLY A 194 -20.14 -15.45 14.31
N TRP A 195 -19.02 -15.50 13.57
CA TRP A 195 -18.64 -16.70 12.82
C TRP A 195 -18.11 -17.80 13.75
N HIS A 196 -18.34 -19.06 13.37
CA HIS A 196 -17.64 -20.18 13.97
C HIS A 196 -16.17 -20.15 13.56
N VAL A 197 -15.26 -20.32 14.51
CA VAL A 197 -13.80 -20.15 14.30
C VAL A 197 -13.22 -21.08 13.24
N GLU A 198 -13.85 -22.23 13.02
CA GLU A 198 -13.39 -23.22 12.03
C GLU A 198 -14.31 -23.36 10.82
N GLU A 199 -15.62 -23.24 11.03
CA GLU A 199 -16.64 -23.51 9.99
C GLU A 199 -17.05 -22.23 9.26
N GLY A 200 -16.71 -21.06 9.81
CA GLY A 200 -17.12 -19.76 9.30
C GLY A 200 -18.57 -19.46 9.62
N ASP A 201 -19.24 -18.81 8.67
CA ASP A 201 -20.67 -18.52 8.79
C ASP A 201 -21.51 -19.78 8.56
N THR A 202 -21.89 -20.43 9.66
CA THR A 202 -22.72 -21.64 9.65
C THR A 202 -24.18 -21.36 9.35
N THR A 203 -24.61 -20.10 9.49
CA THR A 203 -26.00 -19.67 9.30
C THR A 203 -26.29 -19.17 7.88
N GLY A 204 -25.26 -18.72 7.17
CA GLY A 204 -25.37 -18.02 5.88
C GLY A 204 -25.69 -16.52 6.03
N GLU A 205 -26.13 -16.10 7.21
CA GLU A 205 -26.57 -14.74 7.56
C GLU A 205 -25.54 -14.00 8.42
N GLY A 206 -24.30 -14.48 8.49
CA GLY A 206 -23.21 -13.84 9.23
C GLY A 206 -22.64 -12.61 8.53
N ILE A 207 -21.87 -11.82 9.28
CA ILE A 207 -21.23 -10.59 8.80
C ILE A 207 -20.40 -10.89 7.56
N LYS A 208 -20.50 -10.03 6.53
CA LYS A 208 -19.74 -10.13 5.27
C LYS A 208 -18.72 -9.00 5.18
N PRO A 209 -17.55 -9.12 5.84
CA PRO A 209 -16.56 -8.04 5.83
C PRO A 209 -15.97 -7.81 4.43
N ASP A 210 -15.65 -6.56 4.14
CA ASP A 210 -14.86 -6.14 2.99
C ASP A 210 -13.38 -6.46 3.18
N MET A 211 -12.92 -6.32 4.43
CA MET A 211 -11.57 -6.64 4.83
C MET A 211 -11.54 -7.59 6.03
N LEU A 212 -10.74 -8.64 5.94
CA LEU A 212 -10.38 -9.48 7.07
C LEU A 212 -8.90 -9.30 7.38
N VAL A 213 -8.55 -8.97 8.62
CA VAL A 213 -7.16 -8.91 9.09
C VAL A 213 -6.92 -10.06 10.05
N SER A 214 -6.39 -11.17 9.56
CA SER A 214 -6.01 -12.31 10.40
C SER A 214 -4.75 -12.01 11.19
N LEU A 215 -4.74 -12.28 12.49
CA LEU A 215 -3.58 -12.05 13.36
C LEU A 215 -2.83 -13.36 13.63
N THR A 216 -1.50 -13.29 13.70
CA THR A 216 -0.57 -14.42 13.92
C THR A 216 -0.54 -15.40 12.75
N ALA A 217 -1.68 -16.04 12.47
CA ALA A 217 -1.98 -16.81 11.27
C ALA A 217 -3.50 -16.84 11.05
N PRO A 218 -3.97 -17.02 9.80
CA PRO A 218 -5.41 -17.15 9.52
C PRO A 218 -6.04 -18.30 10.30
N LYS A 219 -7.27 -18.11 10.79
CA LYS A 219 -8.07 -19.21 11.37
C LYS A 219 -8.84 -19.94 10.28
N LEU A 220 -9.22 -21.19 10.54
CA LEU A 220 -9.89 -22.06 9.55
C LEU A 220 -11.14 -21.43 8.91
N CYS A 221 -11.91 -20.64 9.66
CA CYS A 221 -13.04 -19.88 9.15
C CYS A 221 -12.68 -18.94 7.99
N ALA A 222 -11.46 -18.42 7.95
CA ALA A 222 -11.00 -17.48 6.92
C ALA A 222 -10.94 -18.13 5.53
N LYS A 223 -10.96 -19.47 5.43
CA LYS A 223 -11.14 -20.16 4.14
C LYS A 223 -12.50 -19.88 3.48
N LYS A 224 -13.49 -19.45 4.28
CA LYS A 224 -14.84 -19.07 3.83
C LYS A 224 -14.97 -17.57 3.58
N PHE A 225 -13.91 -16.79 3.82
CA PHE A 225 -13.92 -15.36 3.55
C PHE A 225 -13.97 -15.10 2.04
N CYS A 226 -14.89 -14.24 1.63
CA CYS A 226 -15.13 -13.90 0.22
C CYS A 226 -14.97 -12.39 -0.08
N GLY A 227 -14.58 -11.59 0.92
CA GLY A 227 -14.38 -10.15 0.72
C GLY A 227 -13.14 -9.85 -0.16
N PRO A 228 -13.05 -8.61 -0.69
CA PRO A 228 -11.99 -8.21 -1.62
C PRO A 228 -10.59 -8.13 -0.98
N HIS A 229 -10.49 -8.02 0.35
CA HIS A 229 -9.21 -7.80 1.02
C HIS A 229 -9.00 -8.74 2.20
N HIS A 230 -7.98 -9.60 2.12
CA HIS A 230 -7.54 -10.41 3.24
C HIS A 230 -6.09 -10.06 3.55
N PHE A 231 -5.81 -9.72 4.80
CA PHE A 231 -4.47 -9.40 5.29
C PHE A 231 -4.07 -10.34 6.40
N LEU A 232 -2.78 -10.61 6.48
CA LEU A 232 -2.12 -11.23 7.61
C LEU A 232 -1.34 -10.14 8.35
N GLY A 233 -1.65 -9.96 9.63
CA GLY A 233 -0.96 -9.09 10.57
C GLY A 233 -0.34 -9.87 11.73
N GLY A 234 0.25 -9.16 12.67
CA GLY A 234 0.93 -9.76 13.81
C GLY A 234 2.29 -10.34 13.44
N ARG A 235 3.15 -9.48 12.87
CA ARG A 235 4.54 -9.81 12.47
C ARG A 235 5.47 -9.99 13.68
N PHE A 236 5.18 -10.98 14.52
CA PHE A 236 5.95 -11.32 15.71
C PHE A 236 6.11 -12.82 15.92
N VAL A 237 5.60 -13.67 15.01
CA VAL A 237 5.64 -15.14 15.12
C VAL A 237 7.08 -15.64 15.10
N PRO A 238 7.60 -16.19 16.22
CA PRO A 238 8.99 -16.62 16.26
C PRO A 238 9.23 -17.87 15.41
N PRO A 239 10.46 -18.08 14.89
CA PRO A 239 10.77 -19.28 14.11
C PRO A 239 10.42 -20.58 14.85
N SER A 240 10.57 -20.65 16.17
CA SER A 240 10.22 -21.84 16.96
C SER A 240 8.75 -22.25 16.82
N ILE A 241 7.82 -21.29 16.79
CA ILE A 241 6.40 -21.53 16.55
C ILE A 241 6.16 -21.98 15.11
N VAL A 242 6.78 -21.29 14.14
CA VAL A 242 6.69 -21.63 12.72
C VAL A 242 7.10 -23.08 12.47
N HIS A 243 8.22 -23.52 13.05
CA HIS A 243 8.68 -24.91 12.90
C HIS A 243 7.79 -25.91 13.65
N LYS A 244 7.37 -25.59 14.89
CA LYS A 244 6.55 -26.49 15.71
C LYS A 244 5.20 -26.79 15.06
N TYR A 245 4.52 -25.77 14.56
CA TYR A 245 3.20 -25.89 13.94
C TYR A 245 3.26 -26.01 12.41
N LYS A 246 4.47 -26.09 11.83
CA LYS A 246 4.72 -26.17 10.39
C LYS A 246 3.97 -25.09 9.60
N LEU A 247 3.99 -23.86 10.14
CA LEU A 247 3.27 -22.73 9.55
C LEU A 247 3.94 -22.30 8.26
N GLN A 248 3.14 -22.16 7.22
CA GLN A 248 3.53 -21.54 5.96
C GLN A 248 2.98 -20.12 5.97
N LEU A 249 3.82 -19.16 6.35
CA LEU A 249 3.49 -17.74 6.40
C LEU A 249 4.24 -17.01 5.28
N PRO A 250 3.58 -16.09 4.55
CA PRO A 250 4.23 -15.31 3.51
C PRO A 250 5.26 -14.34 4.11
N PRO A 251 6.29 -13.95 3.34
CA PRO A 251 7.22 -12.92 3.76
C PRO A 251 6.52 -11.56 3.81
N TYR A 252 6.73 -10.82 4.89
CA TYR A 252 6.25 -9.44 5.00
C TYR A 252 7.15 -8.49 4.20
N PRO A 253 6.60 -7.58 3.39
CA PRO A 253 7.38 -6.67 2.56
C PRO A 253 8.05 -5.59 3.41
N GLY A 254 9.37 -5.44 3.28
CA GLY A 254 10.15 -4.39 3.96
C GLY A 254 9.89 -4.35 5.47
N SER A 255 9.49 -3.19 5.98
CA SER A 255 9.10 -2.93 7.37
C SER A 255 7.59 -3.02 7.62
N SER A 256 6.79 -3.52 6.67
CA SER A 256 5.35 -3.62 6.83
C SER A 256 4.96 -4.55 7.99
N MET A 257 3.92 -4.17 8.72
CA MET A 257 3.32 -4.95 9.81
C MET A 257 2.19 -5.86 9.33
N CYS A 258 1.74 -5.69 8.08
CA CYS A 258 0.75 -6.52 7.43
C CYS A 258 1.24 -6.98 6.05
N VAL A 259 0.65 -8.07 5.55
CA VAL A 259 0.86 -8.55 4.19
C VAL A 259 -0.46 -9.06 3.64
N ARG A 260 -0.79 -8.67 2.41
CA ARG A 260 -2.00 -9.14 1.74
C ARG A 260 -1.88 -10.64 1.45
N ILE A 261 -2.94 -11.37 1.79
CA ILE A 261 -3.10 -12.81 1.55
C ILE A 261 -4.42 -13.06 0.81
N GLY A 262 -4.62 -14.27 0.28
CA GLY A 262 -5.82 -14.61 -0.46
C GLY A 262 -5.81 -14.20 -1.94
N LYS A 263 -6.97 -14.28 -2.59
CA LYS A 263 -7.09 -14.02 -4.04
C LYS A 263 -6.89 -12.52 -4.31
N VAL A 264 -6.03 -12.19 -5.27
CA VAL A 264 -5.91 -10.83 -5.78
C VAL A 264 -7.31 -10.39 -6.25
N PRO A 265 -7.86 -9.26 -5.75
CA PRO A 265 -9.17 -8.82 -6.17
C PRO A 265 -9.18 -8.67 -7.70
N LYS A 266 -10.24 -9.18 -8.34
CA LYS A 266 -10.48 -8.88 -9.75
C LYS A 266 -10.74 -7.39 -9.83
N ILE A 267 -9.75 -6.63 -10.27
CA ILE A 267 -9.87 -5.19 -10.47
C ILE A 267 -10.93 -4.97 -11.55
N ASP A 268 -12.05 -4.37 -11.16
CA ASP A 268 -12.96 -3.76 -12.13
C ASP A 268 -12.31 -2.46 -12.62
N ILE A 269 -11.79 -2.49 -13.84
CA ILE A 269 -11.12 -1.35 -14.47
C ILE A 269 -12.06 -0.14 -14.56
N SER A 270 -13.38 -0.36 -14.60
CA SER A 270 -14.36 0.73 -14.65
C SER A 270 -14.43 1.52 -13.33
N ALA A 271 -14.20 0.86 -12.19
CA ALA A 271 -14.17 1.47 -10.86
C ALA A 271 -12.88 2.26 -10.57
N LEU A 272 -11.83 2.09 -11.39
CA LEU A 272 -10.59 2.87 -11.30
C LEU A 272 -10.69 4.26 -11.96
N ARG A 273 -11.84 4.61 -12.54
CA ARG A 273 -12.05 5.92 -13.16
C ARG A 273 -12.25 6.98 -12.09
N GLU A 274 -11.25 7.81 -11.86
CA GLU A 274 -11.37 9.02 -11.06
C GLU A 274 -12.05 10.13 -11.87
N ASN A 275 -12.92 10.90 -11.23
CA ASN A 275 -13.43 12.13 -11.81
C ASN A 275 -12.33 13.19 -11.70
N TYR A 276 -11.61 13.42 -12.78
CA TYR A 276 -10.59 14.47 -12.86
C TYR A 276 -11.25 15.85 -12.75
N ILE A 277 -11.29 16.43 -11.56
CA ILE A 277 -11.72 17.81 -11.32
C ILE A 277 -10.49 18.71 -11.50
N SER A 278 -10.11 18.98 -12.75
CA SER A 278 -9.15 20.03 -13.08
C SER A 278 -9.88 21.34 -13.35
N PRO A 279 -9.26 22.51 -13.08
CA PRO A 279 -9.76 23.77 -13.62
C PRO A 279 -9.98 23.65 -15.14
N GLU A 280 -11.04 24.26 -15.65
CA GLU A 280 -11.32 24.31 -17.08
C GLU A 280 -10.19 25.07 -17.78
N PHE A 281 -9.55 24.46 -18.78
CA PHE A 281 -8.50 25.10 -19.59
C PHE A 281 -9.12 25.67 -20.86
N ARG A 282 -9.11 27.00 -21.00
CA ARG A 282 -9.77 27.71 -22.10
C ARG A 282 -8.78 28.12 -23.18
N GLU A 283 -9.23 28.21 -24.44
CA GLU A 283 -8.39 28.65 -25.56
C GLU A 283 -7.77 30.04 -25.31
N GLU A 284 -8.47 30.91 -24.57
CA GLU A 284 -8.01 32.26 -24.20
C GLU A 284 -6.81 32.25 -23.23
N GLU A 285 -6.57 31.15 -22.53
CA GLU A 285 -5.50 30.99 -21.54
C GLU A 285 -4.22 30.38 -22.14
N VAL A 286 -4.28 30.03 -23.44
CA VAL A 286 -3.18 29.42 -24.19
C VAL A 286 -2.20 30.50 -24.65
N GLU A 287 -0.91 30.30 -24.36
CA GLU A 287 0.14 31.18 -24.88
C GLU A 287 0.25 31.04 -26.41
N ALA A 288 0.56 32.15 -27.10
CA ALA A 288 0.67 32.15 -28.56
C ALA A 288 1.85 31.29 -29.06
N ASP A 289 2.94 31.20 -28.29
CA ASP A 289 4.07 30.33 -28.56
C ASP A 289 3.92 29.00 -27.79
N PRO A 290 3.89 27.83 -28.47
CA PRO A 290 3.83 26.53 -27.80
C PRO A 290 5.02 26.26 -26.85
N PHE A 291 6.18 26.89 -27.06
CA PHE A 291 7.32 26.75 -26.14
C PHE A 291 7.10 27.52 -24.84
N ASP A 292 6.52 28.72 -24.91
CA ASP A 292 6.13 29.48 -23.73
C ASP A 292 5.02 28.76 -22.97
N GLN A 293 4.05 28.18 -23.69
CA GLN A 293 3.01 27.34 -23.10
C GLN A 293 3.59 26.13 -22.35
N PHE A 294 4.55 25.44 -22.97
CA PHE A 294 5.23 24.31 -22.33
C PHE A 294 6.00 24.74 -21.08
N ARG A 295 6.76 25.84 -21.16
CA ARG A 295 7.57 26.35 -20.04
C ARG A 295 6.68 26.70 -18.85
N LYS A 296 5.59 27.44 -19.09
CA LYS A 296 4.58 27.77 -18.07
C LYS A 296 4.07 26.52 -17.34
N TRP A 297 3.68 25.49 -18.08
CA TRP A 297 3.18 24.26 -17.45
C TRP A 297 4.27 23.41 -16.82
N PHE A 298 5.50 23.46 -17.34
CA PHE A 298 6.63 22.79 -16.72
C PHE A 298 6.97 23.43 -15.37
N ASP A 299 6.94 24.76 -15.30
CA ASP A 299 7.12 25.51 -14.05
C ASP A 299 6.00 25.20 -13.04
N ASP A 300 4.74 25.07 -13.49
CA ASP A 300 3.64 24.59 -12.65
C ASP A 300 3.93 23.18 -12.09
N ALA A 301 4.41 22.25 -12.92
CA ALA A 301 4.75 20.88 -12.53
C ALA A 301 5.89 20.84 -11.49
N VAL A 302 6.88 21.73 -11.62
CA VAL A 302 7.96 21.90 -10.64
C VAL A 302 7.42 22.52 -9.35
N ALA A 303 6.61 23.58 -9.44
CA ALA A 303 6.02 24.25 -8.28
C ALA A 303 5.08 23.34 -7.48
N ALA A 304 4.39 22.41 -8.15
CA ALA A 304 3.56 21.39 -7.53
C ALA A 304 4.38 20.27 -6.83
N GLY A 305 5.71 20.28 -6.94
CA GLY A 305 6.57 19.30 -6.28
C GLY A 305 6.47 17.90 -6.85
N LEU A 306 6.13 17.76 -8.14
CA LEU A 306 6.12 16.45 -8.80
C LEU A 306 7.52 15.83 -8.74
N LYS A 307 7.59 14.51 -8.56
CA LYS A 307 8.86 13.80 -8.30
C LYS A 307 9.83 13.83 -9.47
N GLU A 308 9.32 13.70 -10.71
CA GLU A 308 10.12 13.70 -11.94
C GLU A 308 9.37 14.47 -13.05
N PRO A 309 9.25 15.81 -12.96
CA PRO A 309 8.46 16.61 -13.91
C PRO A 309 9.07 16.59 -15.33
N ASN A 310 10.36 16.26 -15.44
CA ASN A 310 11.10 16.08 -16.68
C ASN A 310 11.10 14.64 -17.21
N ALA A 311 10.46 13.68 -16.54
CA ALA A 311 10.31 12.33 -17.07
C ALA A 311 9.37 12.34 -18.30
N MET A 312 9.81 11.70 -19.38
CA MET A 312 9.08 11.69 -20.64
C MET A 312 9.19 10.36 -21.35
N ALA A 313 8.13 10.00 -22.08
CA ALA A 313 8.11 8.82 -22.95
C ALA A 313 8.36 9.25 -24.41
N LEU A 314 9.46 8.77 -24.99
CA LEU A 314 9.73 8.89 -26.42
C LEU A 314 9.20 7.67 -27.17
N SER A 315 8.24 7.91 -28.05
CA SER A 315 7.63 6.94 -28.96
C SER A 315 8.19 7.13 -30.36
N THR A 316 8.69 6.03 -30.94
CA THR A 316 9.21 5.93 -32.29
C THR A 316 8.50 4.78 -32.99
N SER A 317 8.39 4.82 -34.32
CA SER A 317 7.73 3.76 -35.09
C SER A 317 8.65 3.23 -36.18
N GLY A 318 9.15 2.01 -35.99
CA GLY A 318 9.66 1.14 -37.06
C GLY A 318 8.55 0.32 -37.72
N LYS A 319 8.89 -0.45 -38.75
CA LYS A 319 7.95 -1.40 -39.38
C LYS A 319 7.50 -2.54 -38.45
N ASP A 320 8.18 -2.77 -37.32
CA ASP A 320 7.99 -3.91 -36.41
C ASP A 320 7.56 -3.54 -34.96
N GLY A 321 7.41 -2.25 -34.64
CA GLY A 321 6.61 -1.74 -33.50
C GLY A 321 7.03 -2.09 -32.05
N LYS A 322 8.32 -2.05 -31.64
CA LYS A 322 8.70 -2.25 -30.21
C LYS A 322 9.89 -1.38 -29.70
N PRO A 323 9.81 -0.69 -28.55
CA PRO A 323 10.77 0.39 -28.16
C PRO A 323 11.97 0.04 -27.22
N TYR A 324 13.23 0.50 -27.50
CA TYR A 324 14.44 0.56 -26.58
C TYR A 324 15.57 1.54 -27.07
N THR A 325 16.43 2.17 -26.21
CA THR A 325 17.29 3.36 -26.53
C THR A 325 18.84 3.26 -26.32
N ASN A 326 19.62 3.53 -27.40
CA ASN A 326 21.06 3.94 -27.58
C ASN A 326 21.35 4.12 -29.12
N TYR A 327 22.52 4.59 -29.62
CA TYR A 327 22.72 4.80 -31.09
C TYR A 327 22.57 3.54 -31.96
N GLU A 328 22.87 2.38 -31.40
CA GLU A 328 22.68 1.08 -32.06
C GLU A 328 21.28 0.49 -31.80
N SER A 329 20.48 1.18 -31.01
CA SER A 329 19.20 0.67 -30.56
C SER A 329 18.19 0.67 -31.68
N ARG A 330 17.11 -0.07 -31.44
CA ARG A 330 15.97 -0.06 -32.33
C ARG A 330 15.46 1.35 -32.56
N LYS A 331 15.23 2.16 -31.53
CA LYS A 331 14.70 3.53 -31.72
C LYS A 331 15.60 4.39 -32.60
N ALA A 332 16.92 4.28 -32.49
CA ALA A 332 17.83 5.04 -33.35
C ALA A 332 17.76 4.61 -34.82
N ARG A 333 17.61 3.30 -35.07
CA ARG A 333 17.37 2.77 -36.43
C ARG A 333 16.01 3.19 -36.96
N GLU A 334 14.97 3.10 -36.13
CA GLU A 334 13.61 3.54 -36.47
C GLU A 334 13.58 5.02 -36.83
N LEU A 335 14.26 5.89 -36.07
CA LEU A 335 14.34 7.32 -36.37
C LEU A 335 15.19 7.63 -37.62
N SER A 336 16.15 6.78 -37.96
CA SER A 336 16.91 6.89 -39.20
C SER A 336 16.08 6.50 -40.42
N GLU A 337 15.14 5.57 -40.27
CA GLU A 337 14.23 5.10 -41.32
C GLU A 337 12.94 5.94 -41.43
N ASN A 338 12.45 6.43 -40.29
CA ASN A 338 11.26 7.26 -40.15
C ASN A 338 11.52 8.35 -39.11
N PRO A 339 11.85 9.59 -39.54
CA PRO A 339 12.21 10.67 -38.64
C PRO A 339 11.02 11.24 -37.85
N CYS A 340 9.82 10.66 -37.93
CA CYS A 340 8.69 11.09 -37.11
C CYS A 340 8.78 10.50 -35.70
N ALA A 341 8.71 11.36 -34.69
CA ALA A 341 8.65 10.96 -33.28
C ALA A 341 7.52 11.66 -32.54
N SER A 342 7.08 11.03 -31.45
CA SER A 342 6.17 11.63 -30.48
C SER A 342 6.77 11.53 -29.09
N LEU A 343 6.68 12.63 -28.34
CA LEU A 343 7.19 12.75 -26.99
C LEU A 343 6.05 13.15 -26.06
N LEU A 344 5.97 12.47 -24.92
CA LEU A 344 4.86 12.61 -23.99
C LEU A 344 5.36 12.94 -22.58
N PHE A 345 4.94 14.07 -22.04
CA PHE A 345 4.99 14.36 -20.61
C PHE A 345 3.63 14.05 -20.01
N TYR A 346 3.60 13.30 -18.91
CA TYR A 346 2.38 13.01 -18.17
C TYR A 346 2.56 13.46 -16.72
N TRP A 347 1.78 14.45 -16.31
CA TRP A 347 1.81 15.05 -14.98
C TRP A 347 0.49 14.71 -14.28
N ASP A 348 0.46 13.52 -13.66
CA ASP A 348 -0.70 12.99 -12.96
C ASP A 348 -1.24 13.95 -11.89
N GLY A 349 -0.38 14.54 -11.06
CA GLY A 349 -0.77 15.47 -10.01
C GLY A 349 -1.37 16.79 -10.52
N LEU A 350 -1.21 17.10 -11.81
CA LEU A 350 -1.84 18.25 -12.46
C LEU A 350 -2.96 17.87 -13.42
N ASN A 351 -3.23 16.57 -13.61
CA ASN A 351 -4.14 16.05 -14.63
C ASN A 351 -3.83 16.58 -16.04
N ARG A 352 -2.54 16.79 -16.34
CA ARG A 352 -2.07 17.38 -17.62
C ARG A 352 -1.19 16.41 -18.38
N GLN A 353 -1.29 16.50 -19.70
CA GLN A 353 -0.44 15.77 -20.63
C GLN A 353 0.03 16.71 -21.73
N VAL A 354 1.34 16.74 -21.98
CA VAL A 354 1.92 17.46 -23.12
C VAL A 354 2.41 16.46 -24.14
N ARG A 355 1.94 16.61 -25.38
CA ARG A 355 2.38 15.79 -26.51
C ARG A 355 3.11 16.68 -27.52
N VAL A 356 4.36 16.31 -27.83
CA VAL A 356 5.17 16.97 -28.86
C VAL A 356 5.35 15.98 -30.01
N GLU A 357 5.00 16.38 -31.22
CA GLU A 357 5.06 15.55 -32.42
C GLU A 357 5.83 16.28 -33.50
N GLY A 358 6.72 15.58 -34.20
CA GLY A 358 7.47 16.21 -35.28
C GLY A 358 8.61 15.37 -35.83
N PHE A 359 9.38 16.00 -36.70
CA PHE A 359 10.58 15.43 -37.29
C PHE A 359 11.76 15.55 -36.34
N VAL A 360 12.55 14.48 -36.23
CA VAL A 360 13.81 14.47 -35.49
C VAL A 360 14.99 14.49 -36.45
N GLN A 361 16.06 15.13 -36.02
CA GLN A 361 17.34 15.14 -36.72
C GLN A 361 18.46 14.77 -35.76
N LYS A 362 19.51 14.14 -36.30
CA LYS A 362 20.70 13.81 -35.51
C LYS A 362 21.51 15.08 -35.27
N VAL A 363 21.91 15.30 -34.02
CA VAL A 363 22.82 16.40 -33.65
C VAL A 363 24.25 16.12 -34.10
N SER A 364 25.09 17.16 -34.09
CA SER A 364 26.52 16.99 -34.38
C SER A 364 27.22 16.14 -33.31
N GLY A 365 28.35 15.52 -33.67
CA GLY A 365 29.15 14.76 -32.72
C GLY A 365 29.64 15.62 -31.55
N GLU A 366 30.02 16.87 -31.84
CA GLU A 366 30.46 17.84 -30.84
C GLU A 366 29.37 18.16 -29.83
N GLU A 367 28.15 18.41 -30.28
CA GLU A 367 27.00 18.67 -29.41
C GLU A 367 26.63 17.44 -28.57
N SER A 368 26.68 16.26 -29.19
CA SER A 368 26.47 14.98 -28.50
C SER A 368 27.48 14.73 -27.38
N GLU A 369 28.75 15.07 -27.61
CA GLU A 369 29.86 14.92 -26.66
C GLU A 369 29.75 15.93 -25.51
N GLN A 370 29.42 17.20 -25.83
CA GLN A 370 29.14 18.22 -24.83
C GLN A 370 27.99 17.83 -23.90
N TYR A 371 26.87 17.33 -24.46
CA TYR A 371 25.77 16.80 -23.66
C TYR A 371 26.20 15.58 -22.82
N PHE A 372 26.98 14.66 -23.38
CA PHE A 372 27.46 13.50 -22.63
C PHE A 372 28.26 13.92 -21.39
N HIS A 373 29.13 14.92 -21.54
CA HIS A 373 29.95 15.45 -20.45
C HIS A 373 29.19 16.24 -19.39
N SER A 374 28.03 16.83 -19.73
CA SER A 374 27.19 17.54 -18.75
C SER A 374 26.42 16.62 -17.81
N ARG A 375 26.27 15.32 -18.14
CA ARG A 375 25.53 14.36 -17.31
C ARG A 375 26.28 13.99 -16.03
N PRO A 376 25.59 13.63 -14.93
CA PRO A 376 26.23 13.12 -13.72
C PRO A 376 27.14 11.91 -14.01
N ARG A 377 28.24 11.78 -13.28
CA ARG A 377 29.27 10.74 -13.51
C ARG A 377 28.70 9.32 -13.55
N GLY A 378 27.74 9.01 -12.67
CA GLY A 378 27.06 7.71 -12.67
C GLY A 378 26.26 7.45 -13.95
N SER A 379 25.62 8.47 -14.53
CA SER A 379 24.91 8.38 -15.81
C SER A 379 25.87 8.24 -16.99
N GLN A 380 27.03 8.89 -16.96
CA GLN A 380 28.09 8.70 -17.97
C GLN A 380 28.60 7.25 -17.97
N ILE A 381 28.89 6.69 -16.79
CA ILE A 381 29.35 5.30 -16.63
C ILE A 381 28.26 4.32 -17.08
N GLY A 382 27.00 4.54 -16.69
CA GLY A 382 25.88 3.71 -17.11
C GLY A 382 25.69 3.68 -18.62
N ALA A 383 25.82 4.84 -19.28
CA ALA A 383 25.75 4.96 -20.73
C ALA A 383 26.90 4.21 -21.43
N LEU A 384 28.15 4.36 -20.96
CA LEU A 384 29.32 3.65 -21.51
C LEU A 384 29.27 2.13 -21.28
N ALA A 385 28.77 1.70 -20.12
CA ALA A 385 28.57 0.29 -19.79
C ALA A 385 27.40 -0.35 -20.58
N SER A 386 26.50 0.46 -21.13
CA SER A 386 25.31 0.03 -21.87
C SER A 386 25.57 -0.28 -23.35
N LYS A 387 26.69 -0.95 -23.67
CA LYS A 387 26.80 -1.66 -24.96
C LYS A 387 25.68 -2.71 -24.99
N GLN A 388 24.58 -2.40 -25.67
CA GLN A 388 23.45 -3.30 -25.81
C GLN A 388 23.86 -4.44 -26.76
N ILE A 389 24.34 -5.53 -26.17
CA ILE A 389 24.64 -6.76 -26.90
C ILE A 389 23.32 -7.25 -27.50
N GLY A 390 23.29 -7.39 -28.83
CA GLY A 390 22.16 -7.98 -29.55
C GLY A 390 21.79 -9.35 -28.96
N VAL A 391 20.50 -9.66 -28.95
CA VAL A 391 19.95 -10.91 -28.42
C VAL A 391 20.69 -12.09 -29.05
N GLY A 392 21.62 -12.70 -28.31
CA GLY A 392 22.42 -13.83 -28.82
C GLY A 392 23.65 -14.25 -28.02
N GLN A 393 24.27 -13.42 -27.17
CA GLN A 393 25.47 -13.84 -26.43
C GLN A 393 25.41 -13.50 -24.94
N SER A 394 25.47 -14.54 -24.11
CA SER A 394 25.49 -14.45 -22.66
C SER A 394 26.91 -14.64 -22.14
N GLY A 395 27.56 -13.53 -21.76
CA GLY A 395 28.78 -13.57 -20.96
C GLY A 395 29.69 -12.38 -21.19
N SER A 396 29.62 -11.36 -20.31
CA SER A 396 30.79 -10.51 -19.95
C SER A 396 30.51 -9.41 -18.89
N LEU A 397 29.40 -9.44 -18.13
CA LEU A 397 29.16 -8.41 -17.09
C LEU A 397 30.24 -8.34 -15.99
N LYS A 398 31.07 -9.39 -15.82
CA LYS A 398 32.19 -9.39 -14.87
C LYS A 398 33.45 -8.69 -15.36
N GLU A 399 33.69 -8.62 -16.67
CA GLU A 399 34.93 -8.02 -17.22
C GLU A 399 34.82 -6.50 -17.34
N ALA A 400 33.63 -5.97 -17.66
CA ALA A 400 33.40 -4.52 -17.76
C ALA A 400 33.57 -3.79 -16.40
N TRP A 401 33.30 -4.47 -15.28
CA TRP A 401 33.45 -3.90 -13.93
C TRP A 401 34.93 -3.73 -13.52
N LEU A 402 35.79 -4.67 -13.91
CA LEU A 402 37.22 -4.67 -13.53
C LEU A 402 38.04 -3.62 -14.30
N THR A 403 37.66 -3.30 -15.54
CA THR A 403 38.34 -2.25 -16.33
C THR A 403 37.98 -0.84 -15.87
N CYS A 404 36.81 -0.65 -15.25
CA CYS A 404 36.33 0.67 -14.83
C CYS A 404 36.96 1.14 -13.49
N CYS A 405 37.33 0.20 -12.60
CA CYS A 405 37.93 0.52 -11.30
C CYS A 405 39.44 0.85 -11.35
N SER A 406 40.14 0.57 -12.45
CA SER A 406 41.60 0.74 -12.56
C SER A 406 42.05 2.10 -13.10
N VAL A 407 41.12 2.95 -13.55
CA VAL A 407 41.46 4.24 -14.18
C VAL A 407 40.95 5.41 -13.33
N ASN A 408 41.85 5.88 -12.45
CA ASN A 408 41.91 7.21 -11.85
C ASN A 408 41.03 7.55 -10.62
N HIS A 409 41.67 7.53 -9.45
CA HIS A 409 41.47 8.45 -8.32
C HIS A 409 42.71 9.36 -8.24
N PRO A 410 42.61 10.67 -7.90
CA PRO A 410 42.05 11.11 -6.62
C PRO A 410 41.20 12.41 -6.62
N ARG A 411 40.37 12.50 -5.56
CA ARG A 411 39.87 13.67 -4.78
C ARG A 411 39.86 15.06 -5.44
N THR A 412 38.71 15.74 -5.44
CA THR A 412 38.44 17.04 -4.78
C THR A 412 36.96 17.44 -4.97
N ILE A 413 36.36 18.01 -3.91
CA ILE A 413 35.01 18.59 -3.81
C ILE A 413 35.06 20.04 -4.35
N VAL A 414 34.14 20.46 -5.24
CA VAL A 414 33.74 21.87 -5.39
C VAL A 414 32.27 21.95 -5.89
N HIS A 415 31.48 22.81 -5.24
CA HIS A 415 30.15 23.31 -5.63
C HIS A 415 30.27 24.40 -6.70
N GLU A 416 29.42 24.42 -7.74
CA GLU A 416 28.76 25.66 -8.23
C GLU A 416 27.73 25.41 -9.35
N GLN A 417 26.72 26.29 -9.38
CA GLN A 417 25.64 26.41 -10.37
C GLN A 417 26.05 27.35 -11.52
N SER A 418 25.53 27.13 -12.74
CA SER A 418 25.14 28.22 -13.65
C SER A 418 24.39 27.71 -14.88
N PHE A 419 23.28 28.36 -15.20
CA PHE A 419 22.47 28.22 -16.42
C PHE A 419 23.10 29.00 -17.59
N THR A 420 23.01 28.45 -18.80
CA THR A 420 23.00 29.24 -20.04
C THR A 420 22.07 28.60 -21.05
N GLU A 421 21.07 29.37 -21.46
CA GLU A 421 20.07 29.08 -22.47
C GLU A 421 20.63 29.45 -23.85
N THR A 422 20.55 28.58 -24.85
CA THR A 422 20.42 28.97 -26.27
C THR A 422 20.06 27.78 -27.18
N ASP A 423 18.97 28.01 -27.93
CA ASP A 423 18.72 27.62 -29.31
C ASP A 423 18.01 26.30 -29.71
N GLN A 424 17.10 26.53 -30.64
CA GLN A 424 15.94 25.79 -31.12
C GLN A 424 16.26 24.44 -31.80
N SER A 425 15.63 23.37 -31.28
CA SER A 425 15.16 22.13 -31.93
C SER A 425 15.14 21.01 -30.88
N ALA A 426 14.23 20.03 -30.99
CA ALA A 426 14.26 18.85 -30.12
C ALA A 426 15.48 18.00 -30.49
N LYS A 427 16.59 18.23 -29.78
CA LYS A 427 17.90 17.66 -30.06
C LYS A 427 18.06 16.32 -29.33
N TRP A 428 18.20 15.24 -30.09
CA TRP A 428 18.42 13.91 -29.53
C TRP A 428 19.92 13.62 -29.40
N CYS A 429 20.41 13.56 -28.16
CA CYS A 429 21.75 13.08 -27.85
C CYS A 429 21.71 11.62 -27.38
N ALA A 430 22.44 10.75 -28.07
CA ALA A 430 22.84 9.45 -27.53
C ALA A 430 24.37 9.42 -27.42
N SER A 431 24.89 8.52 -26.59
CA SER A 431 26.31 8.16 -26.54
C SER A 431 26.56 6.90 -27.33
#